data_AF-Q84DD2-F1
#
_entry.id   AF-Q84DD2-F1
#
_cell.length_a   1.000
_cell.length_b   1.000
_cell.length_c   1.000
_cell.angle_alpha   90.00
_cell.angle_beta   90.00
_cell.angle_gamma   90.00
#
_symmetry.space_group_name_H-M   'P 1'
#
loop_
_entity.id
_entity.type
_entity.pdbx_description
1 polymer ?
#
loop_
_entity_poly.entity_id
_entity_poly.type
_entity_poly.pdbx_seq_one_letter_code
_entity_poly.pdbx_strand_id
1 'polypeptide(L)'
;MKLIGKKTMMALFGATALCATAVSAQTLTSNSTGTNNGYYYTFWKDSGNASMTLQSGGRYTSQWTSNTNNWVGGKGWNPGSSSRVLNYSGNYGVSSSQNSYLAFYGWTRNPLVEYYVIESYGSYNPASCSGGTDYGSFQSDGATYNVRRCLRTQQPSIDGTQTFYQYFSVRNPKKGFGNISGTITFANHANFWASKGLNLGNHDYQVMATEGYQSTGSSDITVGQGGGSGGGSSSSAPSGGGKTIVVRARGTAGGESITLKVNNTTVQTWTLSTTMSNYTATTSLSGGSVVEYTNDSGNRDVQVDYISVNGSVRQSEAQSYNTGVYQNGSCGGGNGGSEWLHCNGAIGYGNL
;
A
#
# COMPACT_ATOMS: atom_id res chain seq x y z
N MET A 1 7.82 -77.45 -24.84
CA MET A 1 7.53 -77.39 -23.40
C MET A 1 8.48 -76.39 -22.74
N LYS A 2 8.08 -75.11 -22.62
CA LYS A 2 8.37 -74.21 -21.48
C LYS A 2 7.89 -72.79 -21.79
N LEU A 3 7.40 -72.16 -20.72
CA LEU A 3 6.43 -71.08 -20.68
C LEU A 3 6.99 -69.69 -20.98
N ILE A 4 6.09 -68.86 -21.51
CA ILE A 4 6.11 -67.41 -21.60
C ILE A 4 6.23 -66.77 -20.20
N GLY A 5 7.21 -65.89 -20.01
CA GLY A 5 7.32 -65.03 -18.82
C GLY A 5 7.08 -63.58 -19.18
N LYS A 6 5.89 -63.05 -18.87
CA LYS A 6 5.56 -61.62 -18.95
C LYS A 6 6.30 -60.88 -17.83
N LYS A 7 7.15 -59.90 -18.19
CA LYS A 7 7.72 -58.95 -17.22
C LYS A 7 6.75 -57.80 -17.00
N THR A 8 6.16 -57.76 -15.81
CA THR A 8 5.31 -56.65 -15.33
C THR A 8 6.20 -55.45 -15.01
N MET A 9 6.00 -54.35 -15.72
CA MET A 9 6.68 -53.08 -15.46
C MET A 9 5.83 -52.30 -14.44
N MET A 10 6.32 -52.20 -13.21
CA MET A 10 5.64 -51.54 -12.09
C MET A 10 6.07 -50.07 -12.08
N ALA A 11 5.17 -49.17 -12.50
CA ALA A 11 5.42 -47.72 -12.50
C ALA A 11 5.34 -47.18 -11.06
N LEU A 12 6.47 -46.68 -10.55
CA LEU A 12 6.56 -46.02 -9.26
C LEU A 12 6.09 -44.56 -9.44
N PHE A 13 4.86 -44.26 -9.01
CA PHE A 13 4.39 -42.88 -8.89
C PHE A 13 5.12 -42.22 -7.70
N GLY A 14 6.16 -41.44 -8.00
CA GLY A 14 6.80 -40.56 -7.03
C GLY A 14 5.85 -39.41 -6.68
N ALA A 15 5.26 -39.45 -5.48
CA ALA A 15 4.54 -38.31 -4.93
C ALA A 15 5.56 -37.25 -4.50
N THR A 16 5.76 -36.22 -5.33
CA THR A 16 6.48 -35.02 -4.95
C THR A 16 5.64 -34.26 -3.92
N ALA A 17 5.94 -34.48 -2.63
CA ALA A 17 5.42 -33.63 -1.58
C ALA A 17 6.00 -32.22 -1.75
N LEU A 18 5.23 -31.30 -2.34
CA LEU A 18 5.52 -29.87 -2.18
C LEU A 18 5.31 -29.53 -0.70
N CYS A 19 6.41 -29.50 0.06
CA CYS A 19 6.44 -28.85 1.35
C CYS A 19 6.21 -27.34 1.15
N ALA A 20 4.96 -26.92 1.06
CA ALA A 20 4.60 -25.53 1.29
C ALA A 20 4.92 -25.23 2.76
N THR A 21 6.05 -24.58 3.02
CA THR A 21 6.32 -24.03 4.36
C THR A 21 5.19 -23.07 4.69
N ALA A 22 4.34 -23.42 5.64
CA ALA A 22 3.43 -22.47 6.24
C ALA A 22 4.28 -21.38 6.89
N VAL A 23 4.43 -20.24 6.22
CA VAL A 23 5.12 -19.07 6.78
C VAL A 23 4.21 -18.49 7.84
N SER A 24 4.43 -18.92 9.08
CA SER A 24 3.75 -18.36 10.24
C SER A 24 4.16 -16.90 10.44
N ALA A 25 3.26 -16.11 11.02
CA ALA A 25 3.55 -14.74 11.41
C ALA A 25 4.68 -14.73 12.46
N GLN A 26 5.70 -13.88 12.28
CA GLN A 26 6.85 -13.78 13.18
C GLN A 26 6.69 -12.57 14.09
N THR A 27 6.58 -12.78 15.41
CA THR A 27 6.54 -11.68 16.39
C THR A 27 7.95 -11.33 16.88
N LEU A 28 8.29 -10.05 16.78
CA LEU A 28 9.52 -9.46 17.26
C LEU A 28 9.26 -8.73 18.57
N THR A 29 10.10 -8.99 19.57
CA THR A 29 10.08 -8.32 20.89
C THR A 29 11.45 -7.75 21.28
N SER A 30 12.43 -7.85 20.38
CA SER A 30 13.81 -7.38 20.53
C SER A 30 14.29 -6.80 19.21
N ASN A 31 15.28 -5.91 19.27
CA ASN A 31 15.81 -5.21 18.10
C ASN A 31 16.20 -6.19 16.99
N SER A 32 15.65 -6.00 15.80
CA SER A 32 15.87 -6.89 14.67
C SER A 32 15.59 -6.18 13.35
N THR A 33 16.37 -6.50 12.33
CA THR A 33 16.11 -6.10 10.95
C THR A 33 16.23 -7.32 10.05
N GLY A 34 15.67 -7.25 8.85
CA GLY A 34 15.79 -8.33 7.88
C GLY A 34 14.73 -8.26 6.79
N THR A 35 14.44 -9.40 6.18
CA THR A 35 13.41 -9.51 5.14
C THR A 35 12.33 -10.49 5.55
N ASN A 36 11.07 -10.15 5.27
CA ASN A 36 9.92 -11.01 5.49
C ASN A 36 8.93 -10.83 4.33
N ASN A 37 8.60 -11.93 3.64
CA ASN A 37 7.65 -11.94 2.53
C ASN A 37 7.95 -10.90 1.42
N GLY A 38 9.24 -10.72 1.08
CA GLY A 38 9.67 -9.79 0.02
C GLY A 38 9.79 -8.32 0.44
N TYR A 39 9.55 -8.00 1.72
CA TYR A 39 9.73 -6.65 2.27
C TYR A 39 10.86 -6.63 3.29
N TYR A 40 11.64 -5.54 3.29
CA TYR A 40 12.51 -5.23 4.40
C TYR A 40 11.66 -4.90 5.63
N TYR A 41 12.15 -5.25 6.82
CA TYR A 41 11.58 -4.79 8.08
C TYR A 41 12.68 -4.26 8.99
N THR A 42 12.30 -3.32 9.85
CA THR A 42 13.09 -2.86 10.98
C THR A 42 12.21 -2.81 12.22
N PHE A 43 12.76 -3.25 13.34
CA PHE A 43 12.19 -3.09 14.66
C PHE A 43 13.30 -2.66 15.61
N TRP A 44 13.13 -1.48 16.20
CA TRP A 44 14.04 -0.93 17.19
C TRP A 44 13.25 -0.43 18.39
N LYS A 45 13.76 -0.67 19.60
CA LYS A 45 13.34 -0.04 20.85
C LYS A 45 14.54 0.14 21.77
N ASP A 46 14.43 1.07 22.71
CA ASP A 46 15.40 1.23 23.79
C ASP A 46 15.06 0.37 25.01
N SER A 47 13.79 0.35 25.42
CA SER A 47 13.30 -0.24 26.66
C SER A 47 11.78 -0.44 26.62
N GLY A 48 11.27 -1.26 27.53
CA GLY A 48 9.84 -1.54 27.67
C GLY A 48 9.29 -2.59 26.68
N ASN A 49 7.96 -2.64 26.59
CA ASN A 49 7.22 -3.75 25.99
C ASN A 49 6.52 -3.36 24.69
N ALA A 50 7.30 -2.97 23.68
CA ALA A 50 6.86 -2.95 22.29
C ALA A 50 7.06 -4.31 21.63
N SER A 51 6.14 -4.67 20.73
CA SER A 51 6.21 -5.83 19.86
C SER A 51 5.73 -5.51 18.45
N MET A 52 6.27 -6.22 17.46
CA MET A 52 5.86 -6.12 16.06
C MET A 52 5.75 -7.50 15.43
N THR A 53 4.59 -7.86 14.91
CA THR A 53 4.35 -9.12 14.20
C THR A 53 4.41 -8.90 12.70
N LEU A 54 5.33 -9.60 12.04
CA LEU A 54 5.50 -9.62 10.60
C LEU A 54 4.45 -10.55 9.99
N GLN A 55 3.48 -9.97 9.29
CA GLN A 55 2.42 -10.69 8.59
C GLN A 55 2.83 -10.94 7.12
N SER A 56 1.95 -11.52 6.31
CA SER A 56 2.18 -11.71 4.87
C SER A 56 2.42 -10.39 4.12
N GLY A 57 3.25 -10.43 3.08
CA GLY A 57 3.57 -9.26 2.24
C GLY A 57 4.12 -8.08 3.06
N GLY A 58 3.70 -6.87 2.70
CA GLY A 58 4.10 -5.64 3.40
C GLY A 58 3.30 -5.34 4.67
N ARG A 59 2.50 -6.28 5.18
CA ARG A 59 1.72 -6.11 6.40
C ARG A 59 2.55 -6.38 7.65
N TYR A 60 2.43 -5.51 8.65
CA TYR A 60 2.88 -5.71 10.01
C TYR A 60 1.81 -5.25 10.99
N THR A 61 1.76 -5.87 12.16
CA THR A 61 1.00 -5.35 13.31
C THR A 61 1.95 -4.99 14.43
N SER A 62 1.66 -3.97 15.22
CA SER A 62 2.42 -3.64 16.42
C SER A 62 1.52 -3.39 17.62
N GLN A 63 2.08 -3.60 18.80
CA GLN A 63 1.47 -3.24 20.08
C GLN A 63 2.54 -2.75 21.03
N TRP A 64 2.25 -1.68 21.75
CA TRP A 64 3.10 -1.14 22.80
C TRP A 64 2.24 -0.53 23.91
N THR A 65 2.79 -0.51 25.12
CA THR A 65 2.13 0.07 26.29
C THR A 65 2.93 1.26 26.81
N SER A 66 2.33 2.02 27.75
CA SER A 66 2.96 3.17 28.41
C SER A 66 4.30 2.88 29.11
N ASN A 67 4.66 1.60 29.28
CA ASN A 67 5.96 1.19 29.79
C ASN A 67 7.07 1.24 28.72
N THR A 68 6.73 1.52 27.47
CA THR A 68 7.67 1.68 26.36
C THR A 68 8.19 3.10 26.36
N ASN A 69 9.51 3.29 26.50
CA ASN A 69 10.08 4.63 26.39
C ASN A 69 10.12 5.08 24.92
N ASN A 70 10.85 4.38 24.05
CA ASN A 70 10.79 4.63 22.61
C ASN A 70 10.86 3.32 21.80
N TRP A 71 10.07 3.25 20.73
CA TRP A 71 10.20 2.23 19.71
C TRP A 71 9.82 2.77 18.33
N VAL A 72 10.48 2.26 17.29
CA VAL A 72 10.14 2.50 15.88
C VAL A 72 10.23 1.20 15.12
N GLY A 73 9.24 0.93 14.27
CA GLY A 73 9.28 -0.25 13.43
C GLY A 73 8.28 -0.22 12.29
N GLY A 74 8.57 -0.99 11.25
CA GLY A 74 7.73 -1.08 10.08
C GLY A 74 8.32 -1.96 8.98
N LYS A 75 7.62 -2.00 7.85
CA LYS A 75 8.03 -2.70 6.64
C LYS A 75 8.22 -1.76 5.46
N GLY A 76 9.01 -2.20 4.48
CA GLY A 76 9.29 -1.45 3.26
C GLY A 76 10.45 -2.08 2.47
N TRP A 77 11.48 -1.29 2.20
CA TRP A 77 12.54 -1.61 1.26
C TRP A 77 13.93 -1.26 1.80
N ASN A 78 14.92 -2.04 1.40
CA ASN A 78 16.33 -1.73 1.56
C ASN A 78 17.05 -2.28 0.31
N PRO A 79 17.69 -1.44 -0.52
CA PRO A 79 17.83 0.01 -0.35
C PRO A 79 16.52 0.78 -0.61
N GLY A 80 16.46 1.99 -0.06
CA GLY A 80 15.49 3.02 -0.37
C GLY A 80 15.68 3.61 -1.77
N SER A 81 14.74 4.44 -2.18
CA SER A 81 14.82 5.19 -3.44
C SER A 81 14.14 6.55 -3.30
N SER A 82 14.73 7.59 -3.89
CA SER A 82 14.10 8.91 -4.02
C SER A 82 12.90 8.91 -4.98
N SER A 83 12.83 7.95 -5.92
CA SER A 83 11.73 7.88 -6.90
C SER A 83 10.53 7.05 -6.44
N ARG A 84 10.53 6.60 -5.17
CA ARG A 84 9.53 5.65 -4.69
C ARG A 84 8.14 6.27 -4.64
N VAL A 85 7.17 5.52 -5.14
CA VAL A 85 5.77 5.71 -4.77
C VAL A 85 5.37 4.51 -3.93
N LEU A 86 4.73 4.76 -2.80
CA LEU A 86 4.18 3.71 -1.94
C LEU A 86 2.70 3.95 -1.68
N ASN A 87 1.97 2.86 -1.53
CA ASN A 87 0.64 2.86 -0.95
C ASN A 87 0.72 2.25 0.44
N TYR A 88 -0.05 2.78 1.37
CA TYR A 88 -0.23 2.18 2.68
C TYR A 88 -1.71 2.14 3.04
N SER A 89 -2.10 1.16 3.84
CA SER A 89 -3.47 1.00 4.33
C SER A 89 -3.50 0.16 5.60
N GLY A 90 -4.47 0.41 6.46
CA GLY A 90 -4.75 -0.43 7.62
C GLY A 90 -5.36 0.37 8.76
N ASN A 91 -5.00 0.05 10.00
CA ASN A 91 -5.50 0.68 11.20
C ASN A 91 -4.35 1.29 12.04
N TYR A 92 -4.47 2.58 12.35
CA TYR A 92 -3.59 3.30 13.27
C TYR A 92 -4.31 3.49 14.61
N GLY A 93 -4.18 2.49 15.48
CA GLY A 93 -4.90 2.34 16.75
C GLY A 93 -4.28 3.13 17.89
N VAL A 94 -4.23 4.45 17.74
CA VAL A 94 -3.84 5.42 18.77
C VAL A 94 -4.91 6.51 18.92
N SER A 95 -4.73 7.43 19.86
CA SER A 95 -5.58 8.61 20.00
C SER A 95 -4.77 9.90 19.98
N SER A 96 -5.45 11.05 19.99
CA SER A 96 -4.81 12.36 20.03
C SER A 96 -3.98 12.61 21.29
N SER A 97 -4.14 11.83 22.36
CA SER A 97 -3.35 11.98 23.58
C SER A 97 -2.06 11.16 23.59
N GLN A 98 -1.88 10.23 22.64
CA GLN A 98 -0.72 9.33 22.60
C GLN A 98 0.41 9.93 21.77
N ASN A 99 1.64 9.98 22.30
CA ASN A 99 2.77 10.40 21.49
C ASN A 99 3.22 9.24 20.60
N SER A 100 2.79 9.29 19.34
CA SER A 100 3.02 8.26 18.34
C SER A 100 2.89 8.87 16.94
N TYR A 101 3.63 8.30 15.97
CA TYR A 101 3.64 8.73 14.58
C TYR A 101 3.33 7.57 13.64
N LEU A 102 2.67 7.88 12.53
CA LEU A 102 2.60 7.03 11.35
C LEU A 102 3.26 7.79 10.20
N ALA A 103 4.37 7.24 9.70
CA ALA A 103 5.24 7.97 8.78
C ALA A 103 5.94 7.04 7.78
N PHE A 104 6.22 7.56 6.59
CA PHE A 104 7.26 6.98 5.75
C PHE A 104 8.62 7.48 6.24
N TYR A 105 9.48 6.55 6.61
CA TYR A 105 10.68 6.78 7.42
C TYR A 105 11.89 6.12 6.75
N GLY A 106 13.05 6.76 6.82
CA GLY A 106 14.27 6.14 6.33
C GLY A 106 15.52 6.95 6.62
N TRP A 107 16.63 6.41 6.13
CA TRP A 107 17.94 7.00 6.30
C TRP A 107 18.71 7.10 4.99
N THR A 108 19.59 8.08 4.91
CA THR A 108 20.64 8.13 3.90
C THR A 108 22.01 8.28 4.55
N ARG A 109 23.07 7.90 3.84
CA ARG A 109 24.48 8.15 4.18
C ARG A 109 25.12 9.07 3.15
N ASN A 110 26.13 9.82 3.59
CA ASN A 110 26.86 10.78 2.75
C ASN A 110 25.94 11.75 1.99
N PRO A 111 25.17 12.61 2.69
CA PRO A 111 25.19 12.87 4.14
C PRO A 111 24.36 11.88 4.98
N LEU A 112 24.69 11.77 6.28
CA LEU A 112 23.85 11.04 7.24
C LEU A 112 22.60 11.88 7.54
N VAL A 113 21.45 11.38 7.09
CA VAL A 113 20.14 12.06 7.26
C VAL A 113 19.11 11.02 7.65
N GLU A 114 18.36 11.31 8.70
CA GLU A 114 17.12 10.62 9.04
C GLU A 114 15.95 11.42 8.47
N TYR A 115 14.99 10.82 7.78
CA TYR A 115 13.89 11.58 7.19
C TYR A 115 12.54 10.93 7.43
N TYR A 116 11.54 11.79 7.44
CA TYR A 116 10.15 11.46 7.71
C TYR A 116 9.20 12.18 6.77
N VAL A 117 8.28 11.44 6.16
CA VAL A 117 7.02 11.95 5.64
C VAL A 117 5.93 11.53 6.62
N ILE A 118 5.48 12.46 7.46
CA ILE A 118 4.53 12.24 8.54
C ILE A 118 3.10 12.33 8.00
N GLU A 119 2.38 11.21 8.00
CA GLU A 119 0.98 11.14 7.58
C GLU A 119 0.01 11.43 8.72
N SER A 120 0.33 10.93 9.92
CA SER A 120 -0.41 11.20 11.15
C SER A 120 0.52 11.20 12.37
N TYR A 121 0.10 11.89 13.41
CA TYR A 121 0.71 11.87 14.74
C TYR A 121 -0.35 12.10 15.81
N GLY A 122 -0.10 11.66 17.04
CA GLY A 122 -1.00 11.87 18.17
C GLY A 122 -0.75 13.20 18.89
N SER A 123 -0.27 13.17 20.12
CA SER A 123 -0.18 14.36 20.99
C SER A 123 0.97 15.32 20.68
N TYR A 124 1.97 14.89 19.92
CA TYR A 124 3.16 15.68 19.62
C TYR A 124 3.50 15.63 18.13
N ASN A 125 3.83 16.79 17.56
CA ASN A 125 4.34 16.87 16.19
C ASN A 125 5.85 16.61 16.19
N PRO A 126 6.35 15.56 15.53
CA PRO A 126 7.78 15.19 15.58
C PRO A 126 8.71 16.26 15.00
N ALA A 127 8.21 17.18 14.19
CA ALA A 127 9.00 18.27 13.62
C ALA A 127 9.22 19.46 14.60
N SER A 128 8.61 19.46 15.80
CA SER A 128 8.65 20.59 16.75
C SER A 128 9.97 20.71 17.54
N CYS A 129 11.11 20.37 16.93
CA CYS A 129 12.43 20.51 17.54
C CYS A 129 12.81 21.98 17.81
N SER A 130 13.49 22.19 18.94
CA SER A 130 14.10 23.48 19.28
C SER A 130 15.21 23.83 18.28
N GLY A 131 15.24 25.09 17.82
CA GLY A 131 16.21 25.56 16.83
C GLY A 131 16.01 25.02 15.41
N GLY A 132 14.91 24.32 15.13
CA GLY A 132 14.59 23.85 13.79
C GLY A 132 14.31 24.98 12.79
N THR A 133 14.54 24.72 11.51
CA THR A 133 14.35 25.68 10.41
C THR A 133 13.22 25.25 9.50
N ASP A 134 12.26 26.14 9.24
CA ASP A 134 11.16 25.92 8.29
C ASP A 134 11.59 26.24 6.85
N TYR A 135 11.11 25.45 5.90
CA TYR A 135 11.46 25.57 4.47
C TYR A 135 10.23 25.80 3.56
N GLY A 136 9.09 26.14 4.17
CA GLY A 136 7.81 26.33 3.50
C GLY A 136 7.02 25.03 3.38
N SER A 137 6.11 24.98 2.41
CA SER A 137 5.24 23.83 2.19
C SER A 137 5.00 23.59 0.70
N PHE A 138 4.48 22.41 0.35
CA PHE A 138 4.10 22.04 -1.01
C PHE A 138 2.93 21.07 -1.02
N GLN A 139 2.28 20.94 -2.18
CA GLN A 139 1.20 19.96 -2.39
C GLN A 139 1.75 18.64 -2.91
N SER A 140 1.30 17.52 -2.32
CA SER A 140 1.47 16.17 -2.86
C SER A 140 0.29 15.31 -2.42
N ASP A 141 -0.09 14.31 -3.22
CA ASP A 141 -1.04 13.26 -2.81
C ASP A 141 -2.32 13.79 -2.11
N GLY A 142 -2.85 14.91 -2.63
CA GLY A 142 -4.08 15.54 -2.13
C GLY A 142 -3.95 16.34 -0.82
N ALA A 143 -2.74 16.74 -0.39
CA ALA A 143 -2.57 17.62 0.77
C ALA A 143 -1.31 18.48 0.74
N THR A 144 -1.30 19.45 1.66
CA THR A 144 -0.14 20.27 1.97
C THR A 144 0.80 19.51 2.89
N TYR A 145 2.10 19.57 2.63
CA TYR A 145 3.14 19.12 3.56
C TYR A 145 4.01 20.30 3.97
N ASN A 146 4.06 20.57 5.27
CA ASN A 146 4.95 21.57 5.85
C ASN A 146 6.36 20.96 6.01
N VAL A 147 7.40 21.67 5.57
CA VAL A 147 8.76 21.14 5.56
C VAL A 147 9.63 21.82 6.59
N ARG A 148 10.33 21.01 7.39
CA ARG A 148 11.20 21.48 8.47
C ARG A 148 12.44 20.60 8.59
N ARG A 149 13.56 21.21 8.99
CA ARG A 149 14.81 20.51 9.34
C ARG A 149 15.13 20.67 10.81
N CYS A 150 15.54 19.58 11.44
CA CYS A 150 16.01 19.54 12.82
C CYS A 150 17.46 19.02 12.87
N LEU A 151 18.24 19.47 13.86
CA LEU A 151 19.56 18.90 14.16
C LEU A 151 19.44 17.98 15.37
N ARG A 152 19.98 16.77 15.25
CA ARG A 152 20.14 15.82 16.36
C ARG A 152 21.61 15.77 16.73
N THR A 153 21.95 16.20 17.94
CA THR A 153 23.33 16.25 18.43
C THR A 153 23.63 15.06 19.33
N GLN A 154 24.64 14.27 18.97
CA GLN A 154 25.08 13.07 19.71
C GLN A 154 23.92 12.12 20.04
N GLN A 155 23.16 11.72 19.03
CA GLN A 155 21.99 10.84 19.16
C GLN A 155 22.23 9.49 18.45
N PRO A 156 21.52 8.43 18.85
CA PRO A 156 21.56 7.15 18.14
C PRO A 156 21.17 7.29 16.66
N SER A 157 21.86 6.53 15.80
CA SER A 157 21.63 6.47 14.36
C SER A 157 21.99 5.09 13.81
N ILE A 158 21.81 4.89 12.50
CA ILE A 158 22.27 3.68 11.79
C ILE A 158 23.80 3.51 11.77
N ASP A 159 24.56 4.55 12.15
CA ASP A 159 26.03 4.55 12.24
C ASP A 159 26.50 4.82 13.70
N GLY A 160 25.69 4.40 14.68
CA GLY A 160 25.96 4.61 16.11
C GLY A 160 25.60 6.02 16.58
N THR A 161 26.22 6.50 17.67
CA THR A 161 25.98 7.85 18.19
C THR A 161 26.62 8.88 17.26
N GLN A 162 25.80 9.71 16.63
CA GLN A 162 26.23 10.69 15.64
C GLN A 162 25.54 12.04 15.84
N THR A 163 26.06 13.07 15.16
CA THR A 163 25.34 14.32 14.93
C THR A 163 24.86 14.37 13.48
N PHE A 164 23.56 14.50 13.28
CA PHE A 164 22.93 14.39 11.96
C PHE A 164 21.69 15.28 11.85
N TYR A 165 21.27 15.55 10.61
CA TYR A 165 20.03 16.28 10.35
C TYR A 165 18.85 15.33 10.19
N GLN A 166 17.69 15.80 10.64
CA GLN A 166 16.39 15.21 10.33
C GLN A 166 15.63 16.08 9.34
N TYR A 167 15.06 15.47 8.29
CA TYR A 167 14.19 16.15 7.33
C TYR A 167 12.74 15.69 7.52
N PHE A 168 11.83 16.66 7.63
CA PHE A 168 10.41 16.38 7.82
C PHE A 168 9.59 16.97 6.68
N SER A 169 8.66 16.18 6.16
CA SER A 169 7.43 16.64 5.51
C SER A 169 6.26 16.26 6.39
N VAL A 170 5.56 17.23 6.98
CA VAL A 170 4.45 17.00 7.89
C VAL A 170 3.12 17.32 7.20
N ARG A 171 2.26 16.30 7.06
CA ARG A 171 0.96 16.45 6.41
C ARG A 171 0.07 17.44 7.15
N ASN A 172 -0.56 18.35 6.40
CA ASN A 172 -1.53 19.32 6.88
C ASN A 172 -2.77 19.34 5.96
N PRO A 173 -3.97 18.99 6.47
CA PRO A 173 -4.21 18.44 7.81
C PRO A 173 -3.57 17.04 7.97
N LYS A 174 -3.16 16.68 9.19
CA LYS A 174 -2.74 15.31 9.50
C LYS A 174 -3.92 14.35 9.33
N LYS A 175 -3.67 13.09 8.95
CA LYS A 175 -4.72 12.07 8.90
C LYS A 175 -5.22 11.71 10.30
N GLY A 176 -6.44 11.19 10.38
CA GLY A 176 -7.07 10.72 11.61
C GLY A 176 -6.46 9.44 12.18
N PHE A 177 -7.15 8.86 13.16
CA PHE A 177 -6.82 7.58 13.78
C PHE A 177 -7.81 6.50 13.32
N GLY A 178 -7.53 5.24 13.65
CA GLY A 178 -8.33 4.11 13.18
C GLY A 178 -7.99 3.75 11.74
N ASN A 179 -8.99 3.43 10.92
CA ASN A 179 -8.78 3.10 9.51
C ASN A 179 -8.09 4.25 8.76
N ILE A 180 -6.96 3.94 8.13
CA ILE A 180 -6.10 4.90 7.47
C ILE A 180 -5.51 4.31 6.21
N SER A 181 -5.39 5.11 5.16
CA SER A 181 -4.73 4.73 3.92
C SER A 181 -4.26 5.95 3.16
N GLY A 182 -3.34 5.76 2.22
CA GLY A 182 -2.87 6.82 1.35
C GLY A 182 -1.80 6.35 0.38
N THR A 183 -1.46 7.26 -0.53
CA THR A 183 -0.30 7.16 -1.41
C THR A 183 0.70 8.21 -0.97
N ILE A 184 1.98 7.86 -0.95
CA ILE A 184 3.08 8.80 -0.77
C ILE A 184 3.94 8.74 -2.01
N THR A 185 3.93 9.82 -2.79
CA THR A 185 4.82 10.00 -3.93
C THR A 185 6.13 10.59 -3.41
N PHE A 186 7.02 9.77 -2.87
CA PHE A 186 8.24 10.23 -2.18
C PHE A 186 9.13 11.10 -3.05
N ALA A 187 9.10 10.91 -4.37
CA ALA A 187 9.77 11.80 -5.33
C ALA A 187 9.39 13.28 -5.15
N ASN A 188 8.12 13.60 -4.87
CA ASN A 188 7.69 14.98 -4.64
C ASN A 188 8.36 15.56 -3.38
N HIS A 189 8.47 14.76 -2.32
CA HIS A 189 9.12 15.15 -1.07
C HIS A 189 10.63 15.36 -1.26
N ALA A 190 11.31 14.35 -1.83
CA ALA A 190 12.74 14.41 -2.09
C ALA A 190 13.11 15.58 -3.03
N ASN A 191 12.31 15.83 -4.07
CA ASN A 191 12.51 16.95 -5.00
C ASN A 191 12.31 18.30 -4.32
N PHE A 192 11.27 18.45 -3.48
CA PHE A 192 11.07 19.69 -2.74
C PHE A 192 12.23 19.93 -1.76
N TRP A 193 12.64 18.91 -1.02
CA TRP A 193 13.80 19.00 -0.12
C TRP A 193 15.06 19.43 -0.87
N ALA A 194 15.39 18.79 -1.98
CA ALA A 194 16.52 19.15 -2.82
C ALA A 194 16.44 20.61 -3.34
N SER A 195 15.24 21.07 -3.76
CA SER A 195 15.02 22.46 -4.20
C SER A 195 15.30 23.51 -3.11
N LYS A 196 15.35 23.07 -1.84
CA LYS A 196 15.65 23.88 -0.66
C LYS A 196 17.05 23.63 -0.10
N GLY A 197 17.90 22.88 -0.81
CA GLY A 197 19.25 22.51 -0.40
C GLY A 197 19.30 21.40 0.67
N LEU A 198 18.18 20.71 0.92
CA LEU A 198 18.09 19.56 1.81
C LEU A 198 18.34 18.28 1.01
N ASN A 199 19.61 18.05 0.66
CA ASN A 199 20.00 16.93 -0.21
C ASN A 199 20.02 15.60 0.56
N LEU A 200 19.34 14.60 0.02
CA LEU A 200 19.46 13.21 0.47
C LEU A 200 20.74 12.59 -0.10
N GLY A 201 21.37 11.70 0.69
CA GLY A 201 22.55 10.94 0.28
C GLY A 201 22.20 9.61 -0.37
N ASN A 202 23.12 8.65 -0.23
CA ASN A 202 22.90 7.25 -0.62
C ASN A 202 21.88 6.61 0.34
N HIS A 203 20.78 6.10 -0.20
CA HIS A 203 19.72 5.49 0.59
C HIS A 203 20.20 4.23 1.33
N ASP A 204 19.85 4.16 2.62
CA ASP A 204 19.81 2.92 3.40
C ASP A 204 18.39 2.35 3.33
N TYR A 205 17.72 1.97 4.42
CA TYR A 205 16.32 1.49 4.35
C TYR A 205 15.27 2.61 4.26
N GLN A 206 14.07 2.21 3.81
CA GLN A 206 12.85 2.99 3.72
C GLN A 206 11.66 2.14 4.17
N VAL A 207 10.91 2.54 5.19
CA VAL A 207 9.75 1.79 5.69
C VAL A 207 8.56 2.68 5.94
N MET A 208 7.35 2.14 5.79
CA MET A 208 6.18 2.72 6.45
C MET A 208 6.27 2.31 7.92
N ALA A 209 6.58 3.25 8.79
CA ALA A 209 6.85 3.02 10.20
C ALA A 209 5.72 3.51 11.09
N THR A 210 5.56 2.81 12.19
CA THR A 210 4.89 3.30 13.39
C THR A 210 5.95 3.55 14.46
N GLU A 211 5.85 4.68 15.12
CA GLU A 211 6.72 5.06 16.24
C GLU A 211 5.86 5.37 17.46
N GLY A 212 6.32 4.98 18.65
CA GLY A 212 5.65 5.28 19.92
C GLY A 212 6.66 5.70 20.98
N TYR A 213 6.39 6.85 21.59
CA TYR A 213 7.22 7.41 22.66
C TYR A 213 6.39 7.63 23.92
N GLN A 214 6.76 6.98 25.03
CA GLN A 214 6.09 7.11 26.34
C GLN A 214 4.56 7.08 26.25
N SER A 215 4.04 6.15 25.44
CA SER A 215 2.63 6.09 25.04
C SER A 215 2.15 4.65 24.97
N THR A 216 0.85 4.46 24.72
CA THR A 216 0.25 3.16 24.44
C THR A 216 -0.41 3.18 23.06
N GLY A 217 -0.45 2.05 22.39
CA GLY A 217 -1.10 1.97 21.09
C GLY A 217 -0.93 0.65 20.38
N SER A 218 -1.54 0.59 19.21
CA SER A 218 -1.39 -0.50 18.28
C SER A 218 -1.41 0.00 16.84
N SER A 219 -0.86 -0.80 15.94
CA SER A 219 -1.01 -0.57 14.50
C SER A 219 -1.21 -1.89 13.77
N ASP A 220 -1.90 -1.83 12.64
CA ASP A 220 -2.00 -2.89 11.65
C ASP A 220 -1.85 -2.22 10.29
N ILE A 221 -0.66 -2.22 9.72
CA ILE A 221 -0.32 -1.44 8.54
C ILE A 221 0.20 -2.37 7.47
N THR A 222 -0.38 -2.25 6.28
CA THR A 222 0.12 -2.85 5.05
C THR A 222 0.73 -1.77 4.19
N VAL A 223 1.99 -1.94 3.81
CA VAL A 223 2.66 -1.12 2.80
C VAL A 223 2.80 -1.91 1.50
N GLY A 224 2.76 -1.21 0.37
CA GLY A 224 3.03 -1.77 -0.94
C GLY A 224 3.65 -0.75 -1.87
N GLN A 225 4.33 -1.22 -2.91
CA GLN A 225 4.82 -0.34 -3.97
C GLN A 225 3.63 0.27 -4.71
N GLY A 226 3.57 1.60 -4.79
CA GLY A 226 2.61 2.32 -5.61
C GLY A 226 3.12 2.45 -7.04
N GLY A 227 2.21 2.40 -8.02
CA GLY A 227 2.54 2.76 -9.39
C GLY A 227 2.78 4.26 -9.45
N GLY A 228 3.99 4.68 -9.80
CA GLY A 228 4.28 6.10 -9.99
C GLY A 228 3.61 6.62 -11.26
N SER A 229 2.89 7.73 -11.16
CA SER A 229 2.53 8.56 -12.30
C SER A 229 3.81 9.22 -12.84
N GLY A 230 4.48 8.53 -13.75
CA GLY A 230 5.59 9.04 -14.55
C GLY A 230 5.57 8.26 -15.86
N GLY A 231 5.19 8.94 -16.95
CA GLY A 231 5.01 8.32 -18.26
C GLY A 231 6.26 7.59 -18.75
N GLY A 232 6.03 6.42 -19.35
CA GLY A 232 7.08 5.64 -20.02
C GLY A 232 6.90 4.13 -19.82
N SER A 233 6.23 3.49 -20.78
CA SER A 233 6.16 2.04 -20.93
C SER A 233 7.54 1.37 -20.81
N SER A 234 7.69 0.40 -19.93
CA SER A 234 8.22 -0.94 -20.27
C SER A 234 8.23 -1.85 -19.04
N SER A 235 7.75 -3.06 -19.30
CA SER A 235 7.49 -4.16 -18.40
C SER A 235 8.75 -4.84 -17.86
N SER A 236 8.70 -5.28 -16.61
CA SER A 236 9.13 -6.63 -16.25
C SER A 236 8.52 -7.04 -14.90
N ALA A 237 7.66 -8.06 -14.95
CA ALA A 237 7.12 -8.76 -13.78
C ALA A 237 8.20 -9.70 -13.18
N PRO A 238 7.96 -10.26 -11.97
CA PRO A 238 7.23 -11.54 -11.91
C PRO A 238 6.19 -11.68 -10.77
N SER A 239 5.31 -12.68 -11.00
CA SER A 239 4.25 -13.37 -10.22
C SER A 239 4.45 -13.54 -8.70
N GLY A 240 3.45 -13.81 -7.87
CA GLY A 240 2.05 -14.19 -8.11
C GLY A 240 1.43 -14.79 -6.84
N GLY A 241 0.19 -14.39 -6.57
CA GLY A 241 -0.72 -15.05 -5.63
C GLY A 241 -2.13 -14.81 -6.15
N GLY A 242 -2.90 -15.90 -6.34
CA GLY A 242 -4.24 -15.81 -6.91
C GLY A 242 -5.16 -14.94 -6.05
N LYS A 243 -5.83 -13.98 -6.67
CA LYS A 243 -6.83 -13.10 -6.06
C LYS A 243 -8.20 -13.54 -6.55
N THR A 244 -9.17 -13.67 -5.66
CA THR A 244 -10.58 -13.84 -6.00
C THR A 244 -11.23 -12.47 -6.09
N ILE A 245 -11.80 -12.16 -7.25
CA ILE A 245 -12.49 -10.91 -7.54
C ILE A 245 -13.97 -11.22 -7.74
N VAL A 246 -14.83 -10.59 -6.95
CA VAL A 246 -16.28 -10.60 -7.17
C VAL A 246 -16.67 -9.24 -7.72
N VAL A 247 -17.32 -9.20 -8.87
CA VAL A 247 -17.97 -8.00 -9.41
C VAL A 247 -19.47 -8.15 -9.16
N ARG A 248 -20.06 -7.25 -8.37
CA ARG A 248 -21.50 -7.24 -8.15
C ARG A 248 -22.16 -6.27 -9.11
N ALA A 249 -22.92 -6.79 -10.07
CA ALA A 249 -23.44 -5.97 -11.15
C ALA A 249 -24.80 -6.47 -11.71
N ARG A 250 -25.47 -5.60 -12.45
CA ARG A 250 -26.63 -5.90 -13.30
C ARG A 250 -26.64 -5.03 -14.55
N GLY A 251 -27.32 -5.52 -15.57
CA GLY A 251 -27.76 -4.71 -16.70
C GLY A 251 -29.15 -4.14 -16.49
N THR A 252 -29.54 -3.15 -17.29
CA THR A 252 -30.91 -2.60 -17.30
C THR A 252 -31.83 -3.39 -18.23
N ALA A 253 -31.32 -3.86 -19.37
CA ALA A 253 -32.07 -4.61 -20.38
C ALA A 253 -31.75 -6.12 -20.37
N GLY A 254 -30.59 -6.52 -19.84
CA GLY A 254 -30.08 -7.88 -19.95
C GLY A 254 -29.34 -8.08 -21.28
N GLY A 255 -28.21 -8.79 -21.23
CA GLY A 255 -27.33 -8.97 -22.38
C GLY A 255 -26.19 -7.95 -22.48
N GLU A 256 -26.07 -7.02 -21.52
CA GLU A 256 -24.92 -6.13 -21.35
C GLU A 256 -23.67 -6.95 -21.04
N SER A 257 -22.53 -6.51 -21.56
CA SER A 257 -21.25 -7.19 -21.46
C SER A 257 -20.31 -6.37 -20.61
N ILE A 258 -19.86 -6.95 -19.50
CA ILE A 258 -18.78 -6.36 -18.70
C ILE A 258 -17.53 -7.22 -18.74
N THR A 259 -16.37 -6.56 -18.75
CA THR A 259 -15.06 -7.20 -18.74
C THR A 259 -14.25 -6.70 -17.55
N LEU A 260 -13.87 -7.61 -16.65
CA LEU A 260 -12.84 -7.33 -15.65
C LEU A 260 -11.48 -7.35 -16.34
N LYS A 261 -10.76 -6.24 -16.30
CA LYS A 261 -9.36 -6.16 -16.74
C LYS A 261 -8.46 -5.81 -15.58
N VAL A 262 -7.24 -6.36 -15.60
CA VAL A 262 -6.18 -6.03 -14.66
C VAL A 262 -4.93 -5.74 -15.47
N ASN A 263 -4.37 -4.55 -15.29
CA ASN A 263 -3.26 -4.05 -16.09
C ASN A 263 -3.53 -4.20 -17.60
N ASN A 264 -4.71 -3.77 -18.02
CA ASN A 264 -5.24 -3.88 -19.40
C ASN A 264 -5.35 -5.32 -19.97
N THR A 265 -5.08 -6.34 -19.17
CA THR A 265 -5.28 -7.73 -19.55
C THR A 265 -6.65 -8.19 -19.09
N THR A 266 -7.46 -8.72 -20.01
CA THR A 266 -8.76 -9.30 -19.69
C THR A 266 -8.58 -10.48 -18.74
N VAL A 267 -9.20 -10.38 -17.56
CA VAL A 267 -9.33 -11.50 -16.63
C VAL A 267 -10.51 -12.36 -17.06
N GLN A 268 -11.68 -11.73 -17.21
CA GLN A 268 -12.91 -12.42 -17.57
C GLN A 268 -13.96 -11.43 -18.09
N THR A 269 -14.81 -11.91 -19.00
CA THR A 269 -15.97 -11.18 -19.51
C THR A 269 -17.25 -11.93 -19.13
N TRP A 270 -18.29 -11.19 -18.75
CA TRP A 270 -19.59 -11.74 -18.40
C TRP A 270 -20.70 -11.01 -19.16
N THR A 271 -21.75 -11.76 -19.45
CA THR A 271 -23.03 -11.21 -19.90
C THR A 271 -23.95 -11.05 -18.69
N LEU A 272 -24.46 -9.85 -18.49
CA LEU A 272 -25.29 -9.49 -17.36
C LEU A 272 -26.75 -9.87 -17.59
N SER A 273 -27.40 -10.27 -16.50
CA SER A 273 -28.86 -10.28 -16.41
C SER A 273 -29.39 -8.95 -15.86
N THR A 274 -30.71 -8.80 -15.84
CA THR A 274 -31.37 -7.65 -15.20
C THR A 274 -31.34 -7.71 -13.67
N THR A 275 -30.90 -8.82 -13.08
CA THR A 275 -30.85 -9.02 -11.62
C THR A 275 -29.44 -8.81 -11.08
N MET A 276 -29.34 -8.06 -9.98
CA MET A 276 -28.07 -7.79 -9.29
C MET A 276 -27.43 -9.09 -8.80
N SER A 277 -26.34 -9.49 -9.43
CA SER A 277 -25.69 -10.79 -9.24
C SER A 277 -24.19 -10.64 -9.02
N ASN A 278 -23.58 -11.66 -8.41
CA ASN A 278 -22.14 -11.72 -8.18
C ASN A 278 -21.47 -12.51 -9.31
N TYR A 279 -20.57 -11.86 -10.03
CA TYR A 279 -19.74 -12.47 -11.08
C TYR A 279 -18.32 -12.63 -10.54
N THR A 280 -17.83 -13.87 -10.45
CA THR A 280 -16.56 -14.17 -9.77
C THR A 280 -15.49 -14.60 -10.77
N ALA A 281 -14.30 -14.04 -10.63
CA ALA A 281 -13.09 -14.44 -11.34
C ALA A 281 -11.94 -14.69 -10.34
N THR A 282 -10.93 -15.44 -10.78
CA THR A 282 -9.64 -15.49 -10.09
C THR A 282 -8.54 -15.01 -11.01
N THR A 283 -7.55 -14.30 -10.47
CA THR A 283 -6.42 -13.81 -11.26
C THR A 283 -5.17 -13.67 -10.40
N SER A 284 -4.01 -14.01 -10.96
CA SER A 284 -2.71 -13.69 -10.36
C SER A 284 -2.15 -12.35 -10.87
N LEU A 285 -2.88 -11.67 -11.77
CA LEU A 285 -2.47 -10.39 -12.32
C LEU A 285 -2.47 -9.33 -11.22
N SER A 286 -1.54 -8.40 -11.36
CA SER A 286 -1.38 -7.23 -10.50
C SER A 286 -1.39 -5.97 -11.36
N GLY A 287 -1.68 -4.83 -10.75
CA GLY A 287 -1.85 -3.55 -11.44
C GLY A 287 -3.30 -3.11 -11.49
N GLY A 288 -3.56 -2.04 -12.24
CA GLY A 288 -4.84 -1.34 -12.22
C GLY A 288 -5.99 -2.23 -12.66
N SER A 289 -7.05 -2.30 -11.87
CA SER A 289 -8.27 -3.02 -12.21
C SER A 289 -9.37 -2.10 -12.67
N VAL A 290 -10.09 -2.54 -13.69
CA VAL A 290 -11.29 -1.89 -14.19
C VAL A 290 -12.38 -2.92 -14.46
N VAL A 291 -13.63 -2.52 -14.29
CA VAL A 291 -14.79 -3.21 -14.85
C VAL A 291 -15.26 -2.38 -16.04
N GLU A 292 -15.07 -2.91 -17.25
CA GLU A 292 -15.36 -2.24 -18.51
C GLU A 292 -16.68 -2.72 -19.10
N TYR A 293 -17.57 -1.80 -19.45
CA TYR A 293 -18.80 -2.04 -20.19
C TYR A 293 -18.56 -1.80 -21.70
N THR A 294 -18.90 -2.78 -22.56
CA THR A 294 -18.38 -2.84 -23.94
C THR A 294 -19.41 -2.92 -25.06
N ASN A 295 -20.69 -3.09 -24.77
CA ASN A 295 -21.73 -3.27 -25.79
C ASN A 295 -22.94 -2.38 -25.55
N ASP A 296 -22.66 -1.13 -25.19
CA ASP A 296 -23.66 -0.08 -25.17
C ASP A 296 -24.35 0.06 -26.53
N SER A 297 -25.68 0.00 -26.47
CA SER A 297 -26.58 0.17 -27.59
C SER A 297 -28.02 0.32 -27.06
N GLY A 298 -28.74 1.34 -27.51
CA GLY A 298 -30.14 1.52 -27.16
C GLY A 298 -30.34 1.88 -25.69
N ASN A 299 -31.06 1.04 -24.95
CA ASN A 299 -31.42 1.25 -23.54
C ASN A 299 -30.57 0.41 -22.57
N ARG A 300 -29.42 -0.06 -23.02
CA ARG A 300 -28.52 -0.90 -22.24
C ARG A 300 -27.62 -0.01 -21.38
N ASP A 301 -27.74 -0.16 -20.08
CA ASP A 301 -26.86 0.46 -19.10
C ASP A 301 -26.41 -0.59 -18.09
N VAL A 302 -25.30 -0.33 -17.42
CA VAL A 302 -24.76 -1.21 -16.39
C VAL A 302 -24.75 -0.48 -15.06
N GLN A 303 -25.19 -1.18 -14.02
CA GLN A 303 -24.95 -0.81 -12.63
C GLN A 303 -23.94 -1.79 -12.03
N VAL A 304 -22.78 -1.30 -11.62
CA VAL A 304 -21.83 -2.05 -10.80
C VAL A 304 -21.90 -1.51 -9.39
N ASP A 305 -22.41 -2.31 -8.45
CA ASP A 305 -22.50 -1.98 -7.02
C ASP A 305 -21.08 -1.86 -6.45
N TYR A 306 -20.31 -2.95 -6.52
CA TYR A 306 -18.91 -2.97 -6.07
C TYR A 306 -18.06 -4.02 -6.78
N ILE A 307 -16.76 -3.95 -6.53
CA ILE A 307 -15.91 -5.15 -6.55
C ILE A 307 -15.50 -5.56 -5.14
N SER A 308 -15.34 -6.87 -4.91
CA SER A 308 -14.71 -7.42 -3.73
C SER A 308 -13.42 -8.13 -4.13
N VAL A 309 -12.30 -7.74 -3.54
CA VAL A 309 -10.97 -8.33 -3.79
C VAL A 309 -10.58 -9.12 -2.56
N ASN A 310 -10.57 -10.45 -2.65
CA ASN A 310 -10.35 -11.35 -1.50
C ASN A 310 -11.24 -11.00 -0.29
N GLY A 311 -12.50 -10.64 -0.55
CA GLY A 311 -13.46 -10.26 0.50
C GLY A 311 -13.44 -8.76 0.86
N SER A 312 -12.43 -8.00 0.43
CA SER A 312 -12.38 -6.55 0.67
C SER A 312 -13.15 -5.77 -0.39
N VAL A 313 -14.25 -5.13 0.01
CA VAL A 313 -15.16 -4.39 -0.88
C VAL A 313 -14.60 -3.01 -1.24
N ARG A 314 -14.71 -2.66 -2.53
CA ARG A 314 -14.44 -1.33 -3.09
C ARG A 314 -15.72 -0.87 -3.80
N GLN A 315 -16.37 0.12 -3.19
CA GLN A 315 -17.64 0.67 -3.66
C GLN A 315 -17.46 1.49 -4.92
N SER A 316 -18.33 1.34 -5.92
CA SER A 316 -18.21 2.04 -7.20
C SER A 316 -18.42 3.55 -7.07
N GLU A 317 -19.34 3.98 -6.22
CA GLU A 317 -19.61 5.38 -5.87
C GLU A 317 -18.50 6.03 -5.05
N ALA A 318 -17.54 5.24 -4.57
CA ALA A 318 -16.30 5.74 -3.97
C ALA A 318 -15.14 5.85 -4.98
N GLN A 319 -15.33 5.45 -6.24
CA GLN A 319 -14.29 5.52 -7.27
C GLN A 319 -14.38 6.82 -8.07
N SER A 320 -13.24 7.47 -8.28
CA SER A 320 -13.15 8.71 -9.07
C SER A 320 -12.97 8.48 -10.57
N TYR A 321 -12.65 7.25 -11.00
CA TYR A 321 -12.54 6.90 -12.41
C TYR A 321 -13.80 6.16 -12.86
N ASN A 322 -14.67 6.87 -13.58
CA ASN A 322 -15.81 6.29 -14.27
C ASN A 322 -15.98 7.00 -15.63
N THR A 323 -15.64 6.32 -16.72
CA THR A 323 -15.73 6.91 -18.08
C THR A 323 -17.05 6.63 -18.79
N GLY A 324 -17.89 5.75 -18.24
CA GLY A 324 -19.18 5.40 -18.83
C GLY A 324 -20.36 6.11 -18.19
N VAL A 325 -20.20 6.82 -17.07
CA VAL A 325 -21.29 7.56 -16.43
C VAL A 325 -21.73 8.74 -17.30
N TYR A 326 -23.03 8.88 -17.57
CA TYR A 326 -23.56 10.07 -18.24
C TYR A 326 -23.88 11.15 -17.20
N GLN A 327 -23.01 12.15 -17.10
CA GLN A 327 -23.16 13.29 -16.20
C GLN A 327 -22.68 14.56 -16.92
N ASN A 328 -23.25 15.71 -16.55
CA ASN A 328 -22.89 17.00 -17.17
C ASN A 328 -22.97 17.00 -18.71
N GLY A 329 -23.94 16.27 -19.26
CA GLY A 329 -24.21 16.23 -20.71
C GLY A 329 -23.24 15.38 -21.54
N SER A 330 -22.39 14.55 -20.92
CA SER A 330 -21.50 13.63 -21.65
C SER A 330 -21.15 12.37 -20.85
N CYS A 331 -20.77 11.31 -21.56
CA CYS A 331 -20.18 10.11 -20.93
C CYS A 331 -18.83 10.46 -20.31
N GLY A 332 -18.60 10.07 -19.06
CA GLY A 332 -17.42 10.43 -18.28
C GLY A 332 -17.38 11.90 -17.86
N GLY A 333 -18.46 12.67 -18.04
CA GLY A 333 -18.50 14.11 -17.76
C GLY A 333 -18.53 14.49 -16.27
N GLY A 334 -18.49 13.53 -15.36
CA GLY A 334 -18.51 13.74 -13.90
C GLY A 334 -17.16 13.53 -13.22
N ASN A 335 -17.13 13.67 -11.90
CA ASN A 335 -15.93 13.43 -11.08
C ASN A 335 -15.72 11.94 -10.70
N GLY A 336 -16.38 11.04 -11.42
CA GLY A 336 -16.67 9.69 -10.91
C GLY A 336 -17.74 9.72 -9.82
N GLY A 337 -17.76 8.70 -8.97
CA GLY A 337 -18.67 8.61 -7.82
C GLY A 337 -20.06 8.09 -8.17
N SER A 338 -20.14 7.17 -9.12
CA SER A 338 -21.39 6.53 -9.51
C SER A 338 -21.19 5.05 -9.79
N GLU A 339 -22.18 4.25 -9.40
CA GLU A 339 -22.33 2.85 -9.77
C GLU A 339 -22.69 2.65 -11.26
N TRP A 340 -23.09 3.72 -11.95
CA TRP A 340 -23.68 3.62 -13.28
C TRP A 340 -22.67 3.83 -14.42
N LEU A 341 -22.81 3.00 -15.45
CA LEU A 341 -22.19 3.09 -16.76
C LEU A 341 -23.32 3.14 -17.79
N HIS A 342 -23.60 4.33 -18.32
CA HIS A 342 -24.64 4.57 -19.33
C HIS A 342 -24.10 4.48 -20.77
N CYS A 343 -22.77 4.45 -20.91
CA CYS A 343 -22.08 4.37 -22.19
C CYS A 343 -20.96 3.34 -22.08
N ASN A 344 -20.46 2.88 -23.22
CA ASN A 344 -19.20 2.15 -23.27
C ASN A 344 -18.12 2.91 -22.49
N GLY A 345 -17.47 2.24 -21.55
CA GLY A 345 -16.60 2.89 -20.58
C GLY A 345 -16.28 1.95 -19.44
N ALA A 346 -15.65 2.46 -18.38
CA ALA A 346 -15.22 1.61 -17.28
C ALA A 346 -15.23 2.34 -15.94
N ILE A 347 -15.47 1.58 -14.87
CA ILE A 347 -15.19 2.00 -13.50
C ILE A 347 -13.83 1.42 -13.09
N GLY A 348 -12.97 2.26 -12.53
CA GLY A 348 -11.64 1.90 -12.09
C GLY A 348 -11.61 1.69 -10.59
N TYR A 349 -11.07 0.55 -10.15
CA TYR A 349 -11.05 0.17 -8.74
C TYR A 349 -9.63 0.19 -8.15
N GLY A 350 -8.68 0.82 -8.85
CA GLY A 350 -7.27 0.88 -8.44
C GLY A 350 -6.56 -0.47 -8.57
N ASN A 351 -5.36 -0.58 -8.00
CA ASN A 351 -4.53 -1.77 -8.16
C ASN A 351 -5.05 -2.99 -7.39
N LEU A 352 -4.91 -4.18 -7.97
CA LEU A 352 -5.19 -5.46 -7.28
C LEU A 352 -4.03 -5.97 -6.44
#